data_AF-A0A2V5YQR0-F1
#
_entry.id   AF-A0A2V5YQR0-F1
#
_cell.length_a   1.000
_cell.length_b   1.000
_cell.length_c   1.000
_cell.angle_alpha   90.00
_cell.angle_beta   90.00
_cell.angle_gamma   90.00
#
_symmetry.space_group_name_H-M   'P 1'
#
loop_
_entity.id
_entity.type
_entity.pdbx_description
1 polymer ?
#
loop_
_entity_poly.entity_id
_entity_poly.type
_entity_poly.pdbx_seq_one_letter_code
_entity_poly.pdbx_strand_id
1 'polypeptide(L)' 'EHAAVIASEKNTERRAYYELLYETSAAQTDAANLAAKNIDWQNGVLVYCRKKLGPLSEPCRLTIGRRLREIL' A
#
# COMPACT_ATOMS: atom_id res chain seq x y z
N GLU A 1 7.32 -11.07 13.40
CA GLU A 1 7.03 -11.82 12.14
C GLU A 1 7.41 -11.04 10.88
N HIS A 2 6.95 -9.81 10.66
CA HIS A 2 7.26 -9.02 9.44
C HIS A 2 8.75 -8.98 9.07
N ALA A 3 9.65 -8.61 10.00
CA ALA A 3 11.08 -8.51 9.74
C ALA A 3 11.72 -9.83 9.24
N ALA A 4 11.23 -10.98 9.71
CA ALA A 4 11.74 -12.29 9.27
C ALA A 4 11.28 -12.64 7.85
N VAL A 5 10.05 -12.24 7.47
CA VAL A 5 9.54 -12.40 6.11
C VAL A 5 10.32 -11.53 5.12
N ILE A 6 10.55 -10.26 5.47
CA ILE A 6 11.36 -9.33 4.66
C ILE A 6 12.81 -9.81 4.51
N ALA A 7 13.42 -10.32 5.58
CA ALA A 7 14.80 -10.79 5.56
C ALA A 7 14.99 -12.09 4.75
N SER A 8 13.96 -12.92 4.63
CA SER A 8 14.00 -14.18 3.87
C SER A 8 13.58 -14.01 2.40
N GLU A 9 12.84 -12.96 2.06
CA GLU A 9 12.42 -12.65 0.69
C GLU A 9 13.58 -12.05 -0.13
N LYS A 10 13.98 -12.75 -1.19
CA LYS A 10 15.07 -12.34 -2.09
C LYS A 10 14.59 -11.48 -3.25
N ASN A 11 13.31 -11.59 -3.61
CA ASN A 11 12.72 -10.80 -4.68
C ASN A 11 12.42 -9.39 -4.15
N THR A 12 13.04 -8.39 -4.77
CA THR A 12 12.92 -6.99 -4.33
C THR A 12 11.50 -6.45 -4.49
N GLU A 13 10.77 -6.86 -5.53
CA GLU A 13 9.37 -6.46 -5.75
C GLU A 13 8.45 -7.06 -4.69
N ARG A 14 8.61 -8.35 -4.36
CA ARG A 14 7.83 -9.00 -3.30
C ARG A 14 8.12 -8.39 -1.94
N ARG A 15 9.38 -8.05 -1.67
CA ARG A 15 9.78 -7.36 -0.45
C ARG A 15 9.09 -6.00 -0.33
N ALA A 16 9.16 -5.17 -1.39
CA ALA A 16 8.48 -3.88 -1.43
C ALA A 16 6.96 -4.03 -1.27
N TYR A 17 6.35 -5.06 -1.87
CA TYR A 17 4.93 -5.35 -1.70
C TYR A 17 4.57 -5.73 -0.25
N TYR A 18 5.39 -6.53 0.44
CA TYR A 18 5.16 -6.84 1.85
C TYR A 18 5.35 -5.64 2.78
N GLU A 19 6.33 -4.77 2.50
CA GLU A 19 6.49 -3.50 3.22
C GLU A 19 5.28 -2.58 3.00
N LEU A 20 4.79 -2.49 1.75
CA LEU A 20 3.57 -1.73 1.42
C LEU A 20 2.35 -2.25 2.19
N LEU A 21 2.16 -3.57 2.27
CA LEU A 21 1.06 -4.17 3.04
C LEU A 21 1.18 -3.86 4.53
N TYR A 22 2.40 -3.89 5.06
CA TYR A 22 2.65 -3.60 6.47
C TYR A 22 2.32 -2.15 6.82
N GLU A 23 2.76 -1.19 5.99
CA GLU A 23 2.54 0.24 6.23
C GLU A 23 1.09 0.68 5.98
N THR A 24 0.40 0.07 5.01
CA THR A 24 -0.97 0.49 4.63
C THR A 24 -2.07 -0.29 5.34
N SER A 25 -1.78 -1.48 5.89
CA SER A 25 -2.79 -2.44 6.35
C SER A 25 -3.87 -2.75 5.29
N ALA A 26 -3.56 -2.51 4.02
CA ALA A 26 -4.49 -2.75 2.92
C ALA A 26 -4.75 -4.26 2.74
N ALA A 27 -5.93 -4.61 2.22
CA ALA A 27 -6.13 -5.98 1.76
C ALA A 27 -5.16 -6.28 0.62
N GLN A 28 -4.65 -7.51 0.55
CA GLN A 28 -3.68 -7.93 -0.47
C GLN A 28 -4.13 -7.58 -1.89
N THR A 29 -5.39 -7.89 -2.23
CA THR A 29 -5.94 -7.55 -3.54
C THR A 29 -6.03 -6.04 -3.77
N ASP A 30 -6.36 -5.25 -2.75
CA ASP A 30 -6.43 -3.79 -2.91
C ASP A 30 -5.03 -3.23 -3.15
N ALA A 31 -4.04 -3.64 -2.35
CA ALA A 31 -2.64 -3.23 -2.48
C ALA A 31 -2.03 -3.61 -3.85
N ALA A 32 -2.31 -4.84 -4.33
CA ALA A 32 -1.83 -5.32 -5.62
C ALA A 32 -2.43 -4.57 -6.82
N ASN A 33 -3.56 -3.87 -6.64
CA ASN A 33 -4.19 -3.04 -7.66
C ASN A 33 -3.90 -1.54 -7.50
N LEU A 34 -3.08 -1.15 -6.52
CA LEU A 34 -2.64 0.24 -6.38
C LEU A 34 -1.80 0.64 -7.59
N ALA A 35 -2.01 1.86 -8.06
CA ALA A 35 -1.28 2.45 -9.16
C ALA A 35 -0.90 3.89 -8.82
N ALA A 36 0.01 4.49 -9.60
CA ALA A 36 0.46 5.86 -9.39
C ALA A 36 -0.69 6.88 -9.34
N LYS A 37 -1.79 6.65 -10.07
CA LYS A 37 -3.00 7.50 -10.05
C LYS A 37 -3.73 7.54 -8.70
N ASN A 38 -3.46 6.58 -7.81
CA ASN A 38 -4.00 6.54 -6.46
C ASN A 38 -3.23 7.43 -5.50
N ILE A 39 -2.07 7.95 -5.91
CA ILE A 39 -1.20 8.76 -5.07
C ILE A 39 -1.39 10.23 -5.41
N ASP A 40 -1.84 11.00 -4.44
CA ASP A 40 -1.77 12.45 -4.44
C ASP A 40 -0.43 12.88 -3.81
N TRP A 41 0.56 13.14 -4.66
CA TRP A 41 1.90 13.54 -4.20
C TRP A 41 1.94 14.92 -3.57
N GLN A 42 1.04 15.82 -3.99
CA GLN A 42 1.00 17.19 -3.50
C GLN A 42 0.51 17.23 -2.05
N ASN A 43 -0.54 16.46 -1.75
CA ASN A 43 -1.08 16.36 -0.39
C ASN A 43 -0.43 15.22 0.41
N GLY A 44 0.36 14.36 -0.24
CA GLY A 44 0.98 13.20 0.39
C GLY A 44 -0.04 12.19 0.88
N VAL A 45 -1.02 11.84 0.05
CA VAL A 45 -2.12 10.93 0.41
C VAL A 45 -2.25 9.81 -0.63
N LEU A 46 -2.44 8.58 -0.16
CA LEU A 46 -2.83 7.43 -0.95
C LEU A 46 -4.35 7.25 -0.85
N VAL A 47 -5.06 7.23 -1.98
CA VAL A 47 -6.51 7.12 -2.06
C VAL A 47 -6.94 5.98 -2.99
N TYR A 48 -7.71 5.04 -2.47
CA TYR A 48 -8.23 3.90 -3.24
C TYR A 48 -9.56 3.37 -2.72
N CYS A 49 -10.37 2.77 -3.59
CA CYS A 49 -11.62 2.12 -3.21
C CYS A 49 -11.37 0.67 -2.84
N ARG A 50 -11.90 0.23 -1.70
CA ARG A 50 -11.76 -1.16 -1.24
C ARG A 50 -12.69 -2.06 -2.05
N LYS A 51 -12.13 -3.07 -2.72
CA LYS A 51 -12.91 -3.94 -3.62
C LYS A 51 -14.07 -4.66 -2.91
N LYS A 52 -13.88 -5.02 -1.64
CA LYS A 52 -14.91 -5.69 -0.83
C LYS A 52 -16.14 -4.81 -0.52
N LEU A 53 -15.98 -3.49 -0.51
CA LEU A 53 -17.05 -2.56 -0.12
C LEU A 53 -17.85 -2.04 -1.33
N GLY A 54 -17.37 -2.28 -2.55
CA GLY A 54 -18.03 -1.84 -3.78
C GLY A 54 -17.77 -0.35 -4.13
N PRO A 55 -18.15 0.07 -5.34
CA PRO A 55 -17.76 1.37 -5.91
C PRO A 55 -18.46 2.58 -5.28
N LEU A 56 -19.58 2.37 -4.57
CA LEU A 56 -20.34 3.43 -3.91
C LEU A 56 -19.88 3.68 -2.46
N SER A 57 -18.90 2.90 -1.98
CA SER A 57 -18.34 3.09 -0.65
C SER A 57 -17.34 4.24 -0.61
N GLU A 58 -17.22 4.88 0.55
CA GLU A 58 -16.23 5.93 0.76
C GLU A 58 -14.80 5.37 0.55
N PRO A 59 -13.93 6.04 -0.23
CA PRO A 59 -12.57 5.58 -0.47
C PRO A 59 -11.74 5.57 0.81
N CYS A 60 -10.81 4.62 0.87
CA CYS A 60 -9.76 4.63 1.87
C CYS A 60 -8.77 5.77 1.54
N ARG A 61 -8.41 6.55 2.56
CA ARG A 61 -7.44 7.64 2.48
C ARG A 61 -6.38 7.42 3.54
N LEU A 62 -5.12 7.32 3.11
CA LEU A 62 -3.98 7.10 3.99
C LEU A 62 -2.96 8.22 3.77
N THR A 63 -2.52 8.86 4.85
CA THR A 63 -1.42 9.83 4.78
C THR A 63 -0.11 9.08 4.52
N ILE A 64 0.65 9.53 3.53
CA ILE A 64 1.94 8.97 3.17
C ILE A 64 2.98 9.48 4.16
N GLY A 65 3.21 8.68 5.20
CA GLY A 65 4.31 8.88 6.13
C GLY A 65 5.68 8.65 5.49
N ARG A 66 6.74 8.91 6.26
CA ARG A 66 8.13 8.78 5.80
C ARG A 66 8.44 7.39 5.22
N ARG A 67 8.05 6.33 5.93
CA ARG A 67 8.32 4.94 5.54
C ARG A 67 7.63 4.57 4.24
N LEU A 68 6.34 4.90 4.11
CA LEU A 68 5.60 4.64 2.89
C LEU A 68 6.17 5.41 1.69
N ARG A 69 6.71 6.62 1.89
CA ARG A 69 7.39 7.38 0.83
C ARG A 69 8.72 6.77 0.38
N GLU A 70 9.41 6.02 1.24
CA GLU A 70 10.65 5.32 0.88
C GLU A 70 10.38 4.06 0.02
N ILE A 71 9.15 3.53 0.07
CA ILE A 71 8.75 2.29 -0.60
C ILE A 71 8.03 2.55 -1.95
N LEU A 72 7.35 3.69 -2.08
CA LEU A 72 6.63 4.13 -3.29
C LEU A 72 7.56 4.78 -4.31
#